data_AF-A0A7Y4L3R4-F1
#
_entry.id   AF-A0A7Y4L3R4-F1
#
_cell.length_a   1.000
_cell.length_b   1.000
_cell.length_c   1.000
_cell.angle_alpha   90.00
_cell.angle_beta   90.00
_cell.angle_gamma   90.00
#
_symmetry.space_group_name_H-M   'P 1'
#
loop_
_entity.id
_entity.type
_entity.pdbx_description
1 polymer ?
#
loop_
_entity_poly.entity_id
_entity_poly.type
_entity_poly.pdbx_seq_one_letter_code
_entity_poly.pdbx_strand_id
1 'polypeptide(L)'
;MSSLPDVQTYYAELIRELDRGTAPRTYGARAADDGTDWLFEAVWHEREWVVVRQLGVREDGEITRYWWQRVADDAGMLTDTALDREAWGLRELSREDFYAAWDESELWATPQY
;
A
#
# COMPACT_ATOMS: atom_id res chain seq x y z
N MET A 1 -27.72 19.16 13.17
CA MET A 1 -26.33 19.18 12.66
C MET A 1 -25.98 17.76 12.27
N SER A 2 -26.08 17.42 10.98
CA SER A 2 -25.59 16.13 10.51
C SER A 2 -24.08 16.16 10.60
N SER A 3 -23.49 15.36 11.49
CA SER A 3 -22.06 15.07 11.42
C SER A 3 -21.81 14.46 10.04
N LEU A 4 -21.09 15.19 9.20
CA LEU A 4 -20.45 14.56 8.06
C LEU A 4 -19.60 13.41 8.62
N PRO A 5 -19.60 12.23 7.98
CA PRO A 5 -18.68 11.17 8.37
C PRO A 5 -17.26 11.74 8.39
N ASP A 6 -16.46 11.31 9.37
CA ASP A 6 -15.05 11.65 9.42
C ASP A 6 -14.41 11.28 8.08
N VAL A 7 -13.59 12.18 7.52
CA VAL A 7 -12.97 12.01 6.19
C VAL A 7 -12.21 10.67 6.11
N GLN A 8 -11.60 10.22 7.21
CA GLN A 8 -10.92 8.93 7.25
C GLN A 8 -11.88 7.74 7.21
N THR A 9 -13.08 7.87 7.77
CA THR A 9 -14.11 6.82 7.69
C THR A 9 -14.56 6.65 6.24
N TYR A 10 -14.83 7.75 5.54
CA TYR A 10 -15.21 7.72 4.14
C TYR A 10 -14.11 7.12 3.27
N TYR A 11 -12.86 7.51 3.53
CA TYR A 11 -11.71 6.97 2.80
C TYR A 11 -11.53 5.47 3.04
N ALA A 12 -11.62 5.00 4.29
CA ALA A 12 -11.55 3.58 4.61
C ALA A 12 -12.67 2.76 3.92
N GLU A 13 -13.89 3.30 3.82
CA GLU A 13 -14.99 2.67 3.09
C GLU A 13 -14.72 2.57 1.59
N LEU A 14 -14.21 3.65 0.97
CA LEU A 14 -13.80 3.65 -0.44
C LEU A 14 -12.72 2.57 -0.68
N ILE A 15 -11.65 2.57 0.12
CA ILE A 15 -10.57 1.59 -0.03
C ILE A 15 -11.08 0.17 0.16
N ARG A 16 -12.01 -0.06 1.11
CA ARG A 16 -12.64 -1.36 1.31
C ARG A 16 -13.45 -1.80 0.10
N GLU A 17 -14.19 -0.90 -0.55
CA GLU A 17 -14.94 -1.21 -1.76
C GLU A 17 -14.00 -1.59 -2.90
N LEU A 18 -12.96 -0.78 -3.13
CA LEU A 18 -11.95 -1.03 -4.16
C LEU A 18 -11.18 -2.35 -3.92
N ASP A 19 -10.79 -2.62 -2.68
CA ASP A 19 -10.09 -3.86 -2.29
C ASP A 19 -10.94 -5.12 -2.54
N ARG A 20 -12.27 -5.02 -2.43
CA ARG A 20 -13.20 -6.13 -2.71
C ARG A 20 -13.65 -6.19 -4.18
N GLY A 21 -13.41 -5.12 -4.92
CA GLY A 21 -13.77 -5.01 -6.32
C GLY A 21 -12.90 -5.88 -7.24
N THR A 22 -13.37 -6.01 -8.46
CA THR A 22 -12.70 -6.74 -9.56
C THR A 22 -12.06 -5.79 -10.59
N ALA A 23 -11.99 -4.51 -10.26
CA ALA A 23 -11.34 -3.52 -11.12
C ALA A 23 -9.85 -3.87 -11.36
N PRO A 24 -9.27 -3.45 -12.49
CA PRO A 24 -7.87 -3.70 -12.81
C PRO A 24 -6.94 -3.28 -11.68
N ARG A 25 -5.88 -4.05 -11.47
CA ARG A 25 -4.88 -3.82 -10.41
C ARG A 25 -3.51 -3.66 -11.00
N THR A 26 -2.69 -2.85 -10.34
CA THR A 26 -1.27 -2.73 -10.61
C THR A 26 -0.49 -2.80 -9.31
N TYR A 27 0.76 -3.23 -9.42
CA TYR A 27 1.67 -3.37 -8.31
C TYR A 27 2.97 -2.66 -8.65
N GLY A 28 3.61 -2.09 -7.64
CA GLY A 28 4.90 -1.43 -7.80
C GLY A 28 5.65 -1.39 -6.49
N ALA A 29 6.96 -1.27 -6.58
CA ALA A 29 7.81 -1.10 -5.42
C ALA A 29 8.80 0.04 -5.61
N ARG A 30 9.31 0.57 -4.51
CA ARG A 30 10.30 1.64 -4.47
C ARG A 30 11.08 1.53 -3.18
N ALA A 31 12.40 1.62 -3.27
CA ALA A 31 13.23 1.88 -2.12
C ALA A 31 13.16 3.39 -1.81
N ALA A 32 12.85 3.75 -0.56
CA ALA A 32 12.92 5.12 -0.09
C ALA A 32 14.32 5.43 0.47
N ASP A 33 14.65 6.72 0.54
CA ASP A 33 15.96 7.20 0.99
C ASP A 33 16.24 6.90 2.47
N ASP A 34 15.21 6.57 3.25
CA ASP A 34 15.29 6.19 4.65
C ASP A 34 15.56 4.68 4.87
N GLY A 35 15.81 3.94 3.80
CA GLY A 35 16.03 2.49 3.82
C GLY A 35 14.74 1.67 3.84
N THR A 36 13.56 2.29 3.73
CA THR A 36 12.29 1.55 3.66
C THR A 36 11.97 1.14 2.23
N ASP A 37 11.87 -0.16 1.97
CA ASP A 37 11.26 -0.70 0.76
C ASP A 37 9.75 -0.60 0.85
N TRP A 38 9.16 0.26 0.03
CA TRP A 38 7.72 0.42 -0.09
C TRP A 38 7.18 -0.40 -1.25
N LEU A 39 6.16 -1.20 -0.98
CA LEU A 39 5.40 -1.95 -1.96
C LEU A 39 3.96 -1.44 -1.97
N PHE A 40 3.39 -1.29 -3.15
CA PHE A 40 2.07 -0.73 -3.37
C PHE A 40 1.22 -1.65 -4.23
N GLU A 41 -0.04 -1.83 -3.83
CA GLU A 41 -1.11 -2.34 -4.67
C GLU A 41 -2.10 -1.21 -4.92
N ALA A 42 -2.39 -0.94 -6.20
CA ALA A 42 -3.36 0.07 -6.60
C ALA A 42 -4.42 -0.50 -7.53
N VAL A 43 -5.62 0.07 -7.44
CA VAL A 43 -6.80 -0.29 -8.21
C VAL A 43 -7.18 0.88 -9.12
N TRP A 44 -7.51 0.60 -10.38
CA TRP A 44 -7.99 1.63 -11.29
C TRP A 44 -9.39 2.09 -10.90
N HIS A 45 -9.53 3.36 -10.53
CA HIS A 45 -10.78 3.98 -10.14
C HIS A 45 -10.82 5.42 -10.64
N GLU A 46 -11.95 5.86 -11.20
CA GLU A 46 -12.15 7.26 -11.64
C GLU A 46 -11.01 7.91 -12.46
N ARG A 47 -10.30 7.11 -13.27
CA ARG A 47 -9.17 7.51 -14.15
C ARG A 47 -7.83 7.70 -13.43
N GLU A 48 -7.69 7.18 -12.23
CA GLU A 48 -6.46 7.17 -11.45
C GLU A 48 -6.22 5.79 -10.81
N TRP A 49 -4.97 5.54 -10.42
CA TRP A 49 -4.59 4.35 -9.68
C TRP A 49 -4.65 4.65 -8.18
N VAL A 50 -5.74 4.26 -7.52
CA VAL A 50 -5.91 4.46 -6.07
C VAL A 50 -5.19 3.35 -5.33
N VAL A 51 -4.25 3.71 -4.43
CA VAL A 51 -3.54 2.73 -3.60
C VAL A 51 -4.51 2.15 -2.58
N VAL A 52 -4.65 0.82 -2.59
CA VAL A 52 -5.54 0.09 -1.66
C VAL A 52 -4.79 -0.67 -0.59
N ARG A 53 -3.52 -1.02 -0.85
CA ARG A 53 -2.60 -1.60 0.13
C ARG A 53 -1.21 -1.04 -0.05
N GLN A 54 -0.55 -0.80 1.07
CA GLN A 54 0.82 -0.32 1.13
C GLN A 54 1.57 -1.08 2.22
N LEU A 55 2.76 -1.55 1.87
CA LEU A 55 3.66 -2.29 2.76
C LEU A 55 4.97 -1.52 2.81
N GLY A 56 5.41 -1.16 4.02
CA GLY A 56 6.75 -0.64 4.28
C GLY A 56 7.59 -1.71 4.93
N VAL A 57 8.78 -1.93 4.40
CA VAL A 57 9.74 -2.96 4.83
C VAL A 57 11.05 -2.24 5.13
N ARG A 58 11.37 -2.02 6.40
CA ARG A 58 12.59 -1.29 6.82
C ARG A 58 13.77 -2.24 6.93
N GLU A 59 14.99 -1.76 6.71
CA GLU A 59 16.23 -2.58 6.83
C GLU A 59 16.38 -3.35 8.16
N ASP A 60 15.77 -2.86 9.25
CA ASP A 60 15.82 -3.47 10.58
C ASP A 60 14.84 -4.64 10.79
N GLY A 61 14.04 -5.00 9.78
CA GLY A 61 13.01 -6.01 9.91
C GLY A 61 11.63 -5.47 10.25
N GLU A 62 11.49 -4.16 10.53
CA GLU A 62 10.20 -3.57 10.86
C GLU A 62 9.29 -3.52 9.64
N ILE A 63 8.04 -3.96 9.81
CA ILE A 63 7.05 -4.03 8.74
C ILE A 63 5.84 -3.22 9.12
N THR A 64 5.50 -2.26 8.28
CA THR A 64 4.30 -1.44 8.40
C THR A 64 3.33 -1.80 7.29
N ARG A 65 2.06 -1.99 7.63
CA ARG A 65 1.00 -2.33 6.68
C ARG A 65 -0.15 -1.36 6.78
N TYR A 66 -0.52 -0.78 5.65
CA TYR A 66 -1.70 0.07 5.53
C TYR A 66 -2.69 -0.55 4.55
N TRP A 67 -3.95 -0.63 4.98
CA TRP A 67 -5.08 -1.11 4.19
C TRP A 67 -6.39 -0.56 4.79
N TRP A 68 -7.55 -0.88 4.22
CA TRP A 68 -8.84 -0.35 4.69
C TRP A 68 -9.15 -0.48 6.20
N GLN A 69 -8.56 -1.43 6.94
CA GLN A 69 -8.74 -1.53 8.41
C GLN A 69 -7.74 -0.69 9.20
N ARG A 70 -6.65 -0.27 8.57
CA ARG A 70 -5.57 0.53 9.13
C ARG A 70 -5.11 1.52 8.06
N VAL A 71 -5.94 2.53 7.78
CA VAL A 71 -5.61 3.57 6.80
C VAL A 71 -4.62 4.58 7.35
N ALA A 72 -4.51 4.73 8.66
CA ALA A 72 -3.54 5.57 9.34
C ALA A 72 -3.22 5.02 10.72
N ASP A 73 -2.03 5.33 11.22
CA ASP A 73 -1.55 5.08 12.58
C ASP A 73 -0.57 6.18 13.01
N ASP A 74 0.08 6.01 14.17
CA ASP A 74 1.07 6.97 14.66
C ASP A 74 2.34 7.05 13.79
N ALA A 75 2.60 6.04 12.95
CA ALA A 75 3.79 5.97 12.10
C ALA A 75 3.55 6.57 10.70
N GLY A 76 2.30 6.70 10.27
CA GLY A 76 1.96 7.21 8.95
C GLY A 76 0.55 6.83 8.49
N MET A 77 0.35 6.85 7.18
CA MET A 77 -0.93 6.56 6.56
C MET A 77 -0.78 5.94 5.18
N LEU A 78 -1.84 5.25 4.75
CA LEU A 78 -2.04 4.88 3.36
C LEU A 78 -2.03 6.14 2.51
N THR A 79 -1.17 6.16 1.50
CA THR A 79 -1.07 7.30 0.59
C THR A 79 -2.41 7.66 -0.03
N ASP A 80 -2.80 8.93 0.11
CA ASP A 80 -3.96 9.52 -0.57
C ASP A 80 -3.63 9.99 -1.99
N THR A 81 -2.35 9.96 -2.36
CA THR A 81 -1.88 10.30 -3.70
C THR A 81 -2.02 9.11 -4.63
N ALA A 82 -2.57 9.36 -5.83
CA ALA A 82 -2.65 8.37 -6.90
C ALA A 82 -1.26 7.80 -7.26
N LEU A 83 -1.22 6.48 -7.48
CA LEU A 83 -0.02 5.77 -7.86
C LEU A 83 0.38 6.15 -9.28
N ASP A 84 1.49 6.87 -9.42
CA ASP A 84 2.11 7.16 -10.71
C ASP A 84 3.46 6.44 -10.81
N ARG A 85 3.51 5.39 -11.63
CA ARG A 85 4.69 4.53 -11.75
C ARG A 85 5.90 5.27 -12.29
N GLU A 86 5.71 6.17 -13.25
CA GLU A 86 6.81 6.90 -13.88
C GLU A 86 7.29 8.02 -12.95
N ALA A 87 6.38 8.81 -12.39
CA ALA A 87 6.73 9.92 -11.52
C ALA A 87 7.37 9.45 -10.20
N TRP A 88 6.99 8.28 -9.69
CA TRP A 88 7.54 7.72 -8.45
C TRP A 88 8.74 6.80 -8.68
N GLY A 89 9.08 6.50 -9.94
CA GLY A 89 10.17 5.57 -10.27
C GLY A 89 9.91 4.15 -9.77
N LEU A 90 8.66 3.67 -9.84
CA LEU A 90 8.30 2.36 -9.31
C LEU A 90 8.90 1.25 -10.17
N ARG A 91 9.62 0.32 -9.53
CA ARG A 91 9.95 -0.95 -10.15
C ARG A 91 8.69 -1.79 -10.31
N GLU A 92 8.61 -2.52 -11.40
CA GLU A 92 7.53 -3.48 -11.60
C GLU A 92 7.59 -4.55 -10.51
N LEU A 93 6.43 -4.88 -9.96
CA LEU A 93 6.26 -5.91 -8.97
C LEU A 93 5.15 -6.85 -9.45
N SER A 94 5.35 -8.16 -9.30
CA SER A 94 4.28 -9.10 -9.58
C SER A 94 3.29 -9.16 -8.42
N ARG A 95 2.07 -9.62 -8.70
CA ARG A 95 1.10 -9.90 -7.64
C ARG A 95 1.67 -10.91 -6.64
N GLU A 96 2.30 -11.97 -7.14
CA GLU A 96 2.80 -13.06 -6.30
C GLU A 96 3.87 -12.54 -5.32
N ASP A 97 4.82 -11.73 -5.79
CA ASP A 97 5.85 -11.13 -4.95
C ASP A 97 5.26 -10.17 -3.90
N PHE A 98 4.25 -9.39 -4.29
CA PHE A 98 3.57 -8.50 -3.34
C PHE A 98 2.93 -9.30 -2.21
N TYR A 99 2.16 -10.34 -2.53
CA TYR A 99 1.46 -11.13 -1.51
C TYR A 99 2.42 -11.99 -0.69
N ALA A 100 3.52 -12.47 -1.28
CA ALA A 100 4.59 -13.12 -0.52
C ALA A 100 5.16 -12.15 0.55
N ALA A 101 5.49 -10.91 0.19
CA ALA A 101 5.97 -9.93 1.17
C ALA A 101 4.87 -9.51 2.18
N TRP A 102 3.62 -9.44 1.72
CA TRP A 102 2.47 -9.05 2.53
C TRP A 102 2.15 -10.08 3.62
N ASP A 103 2.10 -11.36 3.26
CA ASP A 103 1.71 -12.47 4.13
C ASP A 103 2.94 -13.07 4.87
N GLU A 104 4.09 -13.22 4.21
CA GLU A 104 5.29 -13.87 4.73
C GLU A 104 6.32 -12.87 5.27
N SER A 105 5.88 -12.02 6.20
CA SER A 105 6.76 -11.08 6.90
C SER A 105 7.99 -11.68 7.59
N GLU A 106 8.05 -13.00 7.76
CA GLU A 106 9.19 -13.70 8.37
C GLU A 106 10.28 -14.16 7.38
N LEU A 107 10.05 -14.11 6.05
CA LEU A 107 10.98 -14.71 5.07
C LEU A 107 11.94 -13.75 4.37
N TRP A 108 11.73 -12.44 4.45
CA TRP A 108 12.65 -11.46 3.85
C TRP A 108 13.76 -11.02 4.82
N ALA A 109 13.65 -11.38 6.11
CA ALA A 109 14.62 -11.10 7.16
C ALA A 109 15.65 -12.23 7.40
N THR A 110 15.69 -13.27 6.55
CA THR A 110 16.82 -14.20 6.57
C THR A 110 17.97 -13.61 5.75
N PRO A 111 19.08 -13.16 6.39
CA PRO A 111 20.32 -13.06 5.66
C PRO A 111 20.65 -14.45 5.11
N GLN A 112 20.71 -14.59 3.79
CA GLN A 112 21.55 -15.64 3.25
C GLN A 112 22.98 -15.22 3.57
N TYR A 113 23.54 -15.72 4.67
CA TYR A 113 24.92 -16.20 4.86
C TYR A 113 25.22 -16.43 6.34
#